data_AF-A0A8T4B5Y9-F1
#
_entry.id   AF-A0A8T4B5Y9-F1
#
_cell.length_a   1.000
_cell.length_b   1.000
_cell.length_c   1.000
_cell.angle_alpha   90.00
_cell.angle_beta   90.00
_cell.angle_gamma   90.00
#
_symmetry.space_group_name_H-M   'P 1'
#
loop_
_entity.id
_entity.type
_entity.pdbx_description
1 polymer ?
#
loop_
_entity_poly.entity_id
_entity_poly.type
_entity_poly.pdbx_seq_one_letter_code
_entity_poly.pdbx_strand_id
1 'polypeptide(L)' 'NDEKGHAGQILIDTGTLIWLHAVHGVEPLDMPEFTQWNTDIRVIADGVLNGQNQE' A
#
# COMPACT_ATOMS: atom_id res chain seq x y z
N ASN A 1 18.28 -10.79 -10.11
CA ASN A 1 17.03 -10.03 -9.90
C ASN A 1 17.30 -9.04 -8.79
N ASP A 2 17.25 -7.75 -9.14
CA ASP A 2 17.71 -6.64 -8.31
C ASP A 2 16.71 -6.39 -7.17
N GLU A 3 17.09 -6.78 -5.95
CA GLU A 3 16.28 -6.63 -4.74
C GLU A 3 15.87 -5.17 -4.49
N LYS A 4 16.68 -4.19 -4.93
CA LYS A 4 16.35 -2.77 -4.81
C LYS A 4 15.31 -2.34 -5.83
N GLY A 5 15.34 -2.91 -7.03
CA GLY A 5 14.28 -2.74 -8.04
C GLY A 5 12.92 -3.21 -7.54
N HIS A 6 12.88 -4.35 -6.82
CA HIS A 6 11.66 -4.84 -6.19
C HIS A 6 11.15 -3.91 -5.07
N ALA A 7 12.04 -3.37 -4.24
CA ALA A 7 11.65 -2.42 -3.20
C ALA A 7 11.04 -1.14 -3.78
N GLY A 8 11.56 -0.64 -4.90
CA GLY A 8 10.98 0.50 -5.61
C GLY A 8 9.57 0.22 -6.12
N GLN A 9 9.32 -0.99 -6.64
CA GLN A 9 8.01 -1.38 -7.14
C GLN A 9 6.98 -1.54 -6.01
N ILE A 10 7.38 -2.13 -4.88
CA ILE A 10 6.56 -2.20 -3.66
C ILE A 10 6.14 -0.80 -3.21
N LEU A 11 7.06 0.18 -3.24
CA LEU A 11 6.77 1.56 -2.87
C LEU A 11 5.75 2.21 -3.81
N ILE A 12 5.88 2.00 -5.12
CA ILE A 12 4.95 2.52 -6.13
C ILE A 12 3.54 1.95 -5.90
N ASP A 13 3.43 0.64 -5.72
CA ASP A 13 2.15 -0.03 -5.52
C ASP A 13 1.50 0.41 -4.19
N THR A 14 2.29 0.50 -3.11
CA THR A 14 1.81 0.99 -1.80
C THR A 14 1.35 2.44 -1.89
N GLY A 15 2.12 3.31 -2.55
CA GLY A 15 1.76 4.72 -2.75
C GLY A 15 0.50 4.89 -3.60
N THR A 16 0.27 3.97 -4.54
CA THR A 16 -0.97 3.94 -5.34
C THR A 16 -2.19 3.66 -4.46
N LEU A 17 -2.10 2.73 -3.51
CA LEU A 17 -3.18 2.45 -2.56
C LEU A 17 -3.51 3.67 -1.68
N ILE A 18 -2.48 4.36 -1.19
CA ILE A 18 -2.64 5.60 -0.41
C ILE A 18 -3.33 6.69 -1.25
N TRP A 19 -2.94 6.85 -2.51
CA TRP A 19 -3.54 7.83 -3.42
C TRP A 19 -5.00 7.51 -3.74
N LEU A 20 -5.33 6.23 -3.97
CA LEU A 20 -6.71 5.78 -4.21
C LEU A 20 -7.60 6.07 -3.01
N HIS A 21 -7.13 5.85 -1.79
CA HIS A 21 -7.85 6.24 -0.59
C HIS A 21 -8.08 7.76 -0.54
N ALA A 22 -7.02 8.56 -0.70
CA ALA A 22 -7.10 10.02 -0.57
C ALA A 22 -7.99 10.70 -1.63
N VAL A 23 -8.00 10.19 -2.86
CA VAL A 23 -8.73 10.81 -3.99
C VAL A 23 -10.11 10.19 -4.20
N HIS A 24 -10.24 8.89 -3.94
CA HIS A 24 -11.45 8.13 -4.29
C HIS A 24 -12.15 7.49 -3.09
N GLY A 25 -11.61 7.60 -1.87
CA GLY A 25 -12.18 6.99 -0.66
C GLY A 25 -12.17 5.47 -0.68
N VAL A 26 -11.28 4.87 -1.48
CA VAL A 26 -11.12 3.41 -1.54
C VAL A 26 -10.31 2.95 -0.33
N GLU A 27 -10.84 2.05 0.47
CA GLU A 27 -10.09 1.47 1.58
C GLU A 27 -9.06 0.46 1.06
N PRO A 28 -7.77 0.54 1.48
CA PRO A 28 -6.74 -0.37 0.98
C PRO A 28 -7.07 -1.85 1.17
N LEU A 29 -7.75 -2.19 2.27
CA LEU A 29 -8.11 -3.56 2.61
C LEU A 29 -9.29 -4.11 1.77
N ASP A 30 -10.05 -3.25 1.10
CA ASP A 30 -11.11 -3.65 0.17
C ASP A 30 -10.55 -4.02 -1.22
N MET A 31 -9.29 -3.68 -1.50
CA MET A 31 -8.63 -4.04 -2.75
C MET A 31 -8.24 -5.53 -2.77
N PRO A 32 -8.24 -6.17 -3.96
CA PRO A 32 -7.72 -7.53 -4.12
C PRO A 32 -6.28 -7.66 -3.60
N GLU A 33 -5.94 -8.86 -3.11
CA GLU A 33 -4.61 -9.15 -2.59
C GLU A 33 -3.54 -9.11 -3.70
N PHE A 34 -2.39 -8.52 -3.37
CA PHE A 34 -1.24 -8.40 -4.25
C PHE A 34 -0.33 -9.62 -4.09
N THR A 35 -0.65 -10.72 -4.78
CA THR A 35 0.07 -12.01 -4.66
C THR A 35 1.50 -11.99 -5.23
N GLN A 36 1.87 -10.93 -5.94
CA GLN A 36 3.22 -10.71 -6.47
C GLN A 36 4.24 -10.32 -5.41
N TRP A 37 3.78 -9.89 -4.22
CA TRP A 37 4.62 -9.52 -3.09
C TRP A 37 4.45 -10.53 -1.95
N ASN A 38 5.54 -10.86 -1.26
CA ASN A 38 5.47 -11.65 -0.03
C ASN A 38 4.94 -10.83 1.17
N THR A 39 4.84 -9.51 1.01
CA THR A 39 4.35 -8.58 2.02
C THR A 39 3.01 -8.02 1.58
N ASP A 40 2.02 -8.03 2.47
CA ASP A 40 0.73 -7.42 2.18
C ASP A 40 0.84 -5.89 2.26
N ILE A 41 1.02 -5.27 1.10
CA ILE A 41 1.13 -3.81 0.97
C ILE A 41 -0.17 -3.07 1.34
N ARG A 42 -1.32 -3.75 1.36
CA ARG A 42 -2.59 -3.14 1.78
C ARG A 42 -2.58 -2.83 3.27
N VAL A 43 -2.00 -3.73 4.07
CA VAL A 43 -1.82 -3.53 5.51
C VAL A 43 -0.84 -2.39 5.79
N ILE A 44 0.20 -2.24 4.97
CA ILE A 44 1.14 -1.12 5.09
C ILE A 44 0.43 0.20 4.76
N ALA A 45 -0.30 0.26 3.64
CA ALA A 45 -1.05 1.44 3.25
C ALA A 45 -2.10 1.83 4.31
N ASP A 46 -2.87 0.85 4.80
CA ASP A 46 -3.83 1.03 5.90
C ASP A 46 -3.16 1.55 7.17
N GLY A 47 -2.02 0.96 7.56
CA GLY A 47 -1.24 1.40 8.71
C GLY A 47 -0.70 2.83 8.59
N VAL A 48 -0.32 3.27 7.39
CA VAL A 48 0.10 4.67 7.14
C VAL A 48 -1.08 5.63 7.24
N LEU A 49 -2.24 5.26 6.71
CA LEU A 49 -3.45 6.10 6.74
C LEU A 49 -4.04 6.19 8.15
N ASN A 50 -4.12 5.07 8.87
CA ASN A 50 -4.72 4.98 10.20
C ASN A 50 -3.73 5.32 11.33
N GLY A 51 -2.43 5.20 11.09
CA GLY A 51 -1.40 5.64 12.03
C GLY A 51 -1.34 7.17 12.19
N GLN A 52 -1.97 7.92 11.28
CA GLN A 52 -2.16 9.37 11.42
C GLN A 52 -3.41 9.75 12.23
N ASN A 53 -4.27 8.79 12.61
CA ASN A 53 -5.48 9.02 13.40
C ASN A 53 -5.29 8.83 14.93
N GLN A 54 -4.04 8.79 15.43
CA GLN A 54 -3.71 8.72 16.87
C GLN A 54 -3.20 10.06 17.45
N GLU A 55 -3.76 11.19 17.00
CA GLU A 55 -3.59 12.50 17.66
C GLU A 55 -4.91 13.02 18.25
#